data_AF-A0A7Y0X551-F1
#
_entry.id   AF-A0A7Y0X551-F1
#
_cell.length_a   1.000
_cell.length_b   1.000
_cell.length_c   1.000
_cell.angle_alpha   90.00
_cell.angle_beta   90.00
_cell.angle_gamma   90.00
#
_symmetry.space_group_name_H-M   'P 1'
#
loop_
_entity.id
_entity.type
_entity.pdbx_description
1 polymer ?
#
loop_
_entity_poly.entity_id
_entity_poly.type
_entity_poly.pdbx_seq_one_letter_code
_entity_poly.pdbx_strand_id
1 'polypeptide(L)'
;TINYVGQKAFFRPSTDEIVIPDRERFESIADLYATVMHELTHWTGHKSRLARTKGRQFGDKDYAFEELVAELGSAFLMADFGIV
;
A
#
# COMPACT_ATOMS: atom_id res chain seq x y z
N THR A 1 -3.90 11.36 2.61
CA THR A 1 -4.35 11.74 1.25
C THR A 1 -3.72 10.81 0.22
N ILE A 2 -4.37 10.55 -0.92
CA ILE A 2 -3.80 9.81 -2.04
C ILE A 2 -3.40 10.80 -3.14
N ASN A 3 -2.13 10.78 -3.53
CA ASN A 3 -1.56 11.64 -4.55
C ASN A 3 -1.12 10.80 -5.75
N TYR A 4 -1.59 11.15 -6.95
CA TYR A 4 -1.21 10.49 -8.20
C TYR A 4 -0.08 11.27 -8.86
N VAL A 5 1.17 10.88 -8.58
CA VAL A 5 2.37 11.56 -9.07
C VAL A 5 3.55 10.60 -9.16
N GLY A 6 4.43 10.82 -10.14
CA GLY A 6 5.70 10.12 -10.25
C GLY A 6 5.58 8.70 -10.79
N GLN A 7 6.55 7.84 -10.45
CA GLN A 7 6.70 6.51 -11.06
C GLN A 7 6.62 5.34 -10.07
N LYS A 8 6.54 5.61 -8.76
CA LYS A 8 6.57 4.54 -7.73
C LYS A 8 5.39 4.71 -6.79
N ALA A 9 4.78 3.58 -6.42
CA ALA A 9 3.81 3.51 -5.35
C ALA A 9 4.54 3.40 -4.00
N PHE A 10 4.04 4.11 -2.99
CA PHE A 10 4.47 3.96 -1.59
C PHE A 10 3.56 4.76 -0.65
N PHE A 11 3.34 4.24 0.55
CA PHE A 11 2.91 5.01 1.71
C PHE A 11 4.11 5.72 2.36
N ARG A 12 4.00 7.04 2.57
CA ARG A 12 5.00 7.86 3.26
C ARG A 12 4.53 8.19 4.69
N PRO A 13 5.12 7.55 5.73
CA PRO A 13 4.72 7.78 7.12
C PRO A 13 4.98 9.20 7.62
N SER A 14 6.00 9.90 7.11
CA SER A 14 6.39 11.22 7.60
C SER A 14 5.38 12.32 7.27
N THR A 15 4.64 12.19 6.16
CA THR A 15 3.60 13.14 5.73
C THR A 15 2.19 12.56 5.81
N ASP A 16 2.06 11.29 6.18
CA ASP A 16 0.79 10.55 6.22
C ASP A 16 0.05 10.51 4.86
N GLU A 17 0.81 10.26 3.80
CA GLU A 17 0.34 10.28 2.42
C GLU A 17 0.61 8.97 1.70
N ILE A 18 -0.28 8.61 0.79
CA ILE A 18 -0.07 7.55 -0.19
C ILE A 18 0.28 8.22 -1.52
N VAL A 19 1.36 7.77 -2.14
CA VAL A 19 1.76 8.15 -3.49
C VAL A 19 1.50 6.97 -4.41
N ILE A 20 0.84 7.22 -5.53
CA ILE A 20 0.54 6.24 -6.58
C ILE A 20 1.06 6.83 -7.90
N PRO A 21 1.66 6.02 -8.79
CA PRO A 21 1.99 6.46 -10.14
C PRO A 21 0.77 7.03 -10.89
N ASP A 22 1.03 7.80 -11.94
CA ASP A 22 -0.04 8.28 -12.83
C ASP A 22 -0.89 7.11 -13.35
N ARG A 23 -2.22 7.25 -13.36
CA ARG A 23 -3.16 6.16 -13.67
C ARG A 23 -2.89 5.51 -15.04
N GLU A 24 -2.41 6.29 -16.00
CA GLU A 24 -2.07 5.86 -17.36
C GLU A 24 -0.87 4.89 -17.42
N ARG A 25 -0.13 4.73 -16.32
CA ARG A 25 1.00 3.80 -16.22
C ARG A 25 0.59 2.38 -15.86
N PHE A 26 -0.66 2.16 -15.47
CA PHE A 26 -1.18 0.85 -15.12
C PHE A 26 -1.79 0.17 -16.35
N GLU A 27 -1.52 -1.12 -16.51
CA GLU A 27 -2.04 -1.92 -17.62
C GLU A 27 -3.55 -2.13 -17.51
N SER A 28 -4.06 -2.22 -16.28
CA SER A 28 -5.48 -2.33 -16.00
C SER A 28 -5.93 -1.51 -14.79
N ILE A 29 -7.25 -1.30 -14.70
CA ILE A 29 -7.87 -0.70 -13.52
C ILE A 29 -7.71 -1.62 -12.28
N ALA A 30 -7.67 -2.94 -12.48
CA ALA A 30 -7.44 -3.89 -11.40
C ALA A 30 -6.04 -3.73 -10.80
N ASP A 31 -5.00 -3.58 -11.63
CA ASP A 31 -3.62 -3.36 -11.16
C ASP A 31 -3.50 -2.04 -10.38
N LEU A 32 -4.19 -1.00 -10.86
CA LEU A 32 -4.26 0.28 -10.17
C LEU A 32 -4.87 0.10 -8.78
N TYR A 33 -6.03 -0.54 -8.67
CA TYR A 33 -6.68 -0.73 -7.38
C TYR A 33 -5.90 -1.69 -6.47
N ALA A 34 -5.33 -2.77 -6.98
CA ALA A 34 -4.46 -3.65 -6.20
C ALA A 34 -3.29 -2.88 -5.57
N THR A 35 -2.66 -2.00 -6.34
CA THR A 35 -1.57 -1.13 -5.85
C THR A 35 -2.07 -0.11 -4.83
N VAL A 36 -3.21 0.53 -5.07
CA VAL A 36 -3.83 1.46 -4.12
C VAL A 36 -4.17 0.77 -2.81
N MET A 37 -4.77 -0.42 -2.85
CA MET A 37 -5.19 -1.15 -1.65
C MET A 37 -4.00 -1.70 -0.87
N HIS A 38 -2.92 -2.09 -1.54
CA HIS A 38 -1.65 -2.44 -0.91
C HIS A 38 -1.13 -1.25 -0.07
N GLU A 39 -0.98 -0.07 -0.69
CA GLU A 39 -0.47 1.12 0.01
C GLU A 39 -1.45 1.64 1.07
N LEU A 40 -2.76 1.48 0.85
CA LEU A 40 -3.78 1.79 1.84
C LEU A 40 -3.65 0.87 3.07
N THR A 41 -3.34 -0.41 2.86
CA THR A 41 -3.09 -1.34 3.96
C THR A 41 -1.86 -0.92 4.76
N HIS A 42 -0.77 -0.51 4.09
CA HIS A 42 0.37 0.10 4.79
C HIS A 42 0.02 1.38 5.54
N TRP A 43 -0.85 2.21 4.98
CA TRP A 43 -1.33 3.44 5.61
C TRP A 43 -2.04 3.13 6.93
N THR A 44 -2.86 2.08 7.03
CA THR A 44 -3.50 1.68 8.30
C THR A 44 -2.49 1.37 9.41
N GLY A 45 -1.25 0.97 9.07
CA GLY A 45 -0.19 0.63 10.01
C GLY A 45 0.48 1.81 10.71
N HIS A 46 0.16 3.07 10.34
CA HIS A 46 0.75 4.24 10.97
C HIS A 46 0.51 4.31 12.49
N LYS A 47 1.41 4.98 13.22
CA LYS A 47 1.41 5.10 14.70
C LYS A 47 0.13 5.68 15.30
N SER A 48 -0.62 6.49 14.55
CA SER A 48 -1.90 7.06 15.00
C SER A 48 -3.11 6.18 14.70
N ARG A 49 -2.89 5.01 14.09
CA ARG A 49 -3.93 4.04 13.68
C ARG A 49 -3.65 2.69 14.33
N LEU A 50 -3.30 1.66 13.56
CA LEU A 50 -3.06 0.31 14.10
C LEU A 50 -1.67 0.15 14.72
N ALA A 51 -0.79 1.15 14.56
CA ALA A 51 0.54 1.19 15.19
C ALA A 51 1.37 -0.10 15.00
N ARG A 52 1.35 -0.66 13.77
CA ARG A 52 2.11 -1.86 13.43
C ARG A 52 3.59 -1.54 13.29
N THR A 53 4.44 -2.49 13.67
CA THR A 53 5.89 -2.37 13.53
C THR A 53 6.27 -2.50 12.06
N LYS A 54 6.91 -1.47 11.52
CA LYS A 54 7.55 -1.53 10.20
C LYS A 54 9.03 -1.79 10.45
N GLY A 55 9.60 -2.76 9.73
CA GLY A 55 11.03 -3.08 9.84
C GLY A 55 11.91 -1.83 9.81
N ARG A 56 13.06 -1.90 10.48
CA ARG A 56 14.01 -0.78 10.56
C ARG A 56 14.79 -0.63 9.27
N GLN A 57 14.92 -1.71 8.49
CA GLN A 57 15.65 -1.75 7.23
C GLN A 57 14.88 -2.56 6.18
N PHE A 58 15.04 -2.16 4.93
CA PHE A 58 14.54 -2.92 3.79
C PHE A 58 15.13 -4.33 3.81
N GLY A 59 14.26 -5.35 3.67
CA GLY A 59 14.65 -6.75 3.68
C GLY A 59 14.87 -7.38 5.06
N ASP A 60 14.61 -6.65 6.16
CA ASP A 60 14.54 -7.29 7.47
C ASP A 60 13.24 -8.08 7.67
N LYS A 61 13.18 -8.93 8.71
CA LYS A 61 12.03 -9.81 8.95
C LYS A 61 10.74 -9.04 9.23
N ASP A 62 10.84 -7.94 9.95
CA ASP A 62 9.67 -7.13 10.33
C ASP A 62 9.14 -6.37 9.11
N TYR A 63 10.03 -5.93 8.21
CA TYR A 63 9.70 -5.36 6.91
C TYR A 63 8.96 -6.39 6.05
N ALA A 64 9.53 -7.58 5.87
CA ALA A 64 8.90 -8.65 5.08
C ALA A 64 7.53 -9.07 5.64
N PHE A 65 7.37 -9.06 6.97
CA PHE A 65 6.08 -9.33 7.60
C PHE A 65 5.04 -8.24 7.30
N GLU A 66 5.44 -6.96 7.34
CA GLU A 66 4.52 -5.85 7.02
C GLU A 66 4.14 -5.83 5.53
N GLU A 67 5.05 -6.20 4.62
CA GLU A 67 4.73 -6.40 3.19
C GLU A 67 3.73 -7.56 3.00
N LEU A 68 3.90 -8.67 3.72
CA LEU A 68 2.94 -9.78 3.70
C LEU A 68 1.54 -9.33 4.19
N VAL A 69 1.50 -8.52 5.25
CA VAL A 69 0.24 -7.93 5.73
C VAL A 69 -0.38 -7.02 4.66
N ALA A 70 0.41 -6.22 3.96
CA ALA A 70 -0.06 -5.33 2.90
C ALA A 70 -0.62 -6.10 1.70
N GLU A 71 0.07 -7.15 1.25
CA GLU A 71 -0.39 -7.99 0.14
C GLU A 71 -1.68 -8.75 0.47
N LEU A 72 -1.77 -9.37 1.65
CA LEU A 72 -2.99 -10.06 2.07
C LEU A 72 -4.15 -9.09 2.28
N GLY A 73 -3.87 -7.90 2.84
CA GLY A 73 -4.88 -6.84 2.97
C GLY A 73 -5.41 -6.37 1.61
N SER A 74 -4.51 -6.18 0.64
CA SER A 74 -4.90 -5.86 -0.74
C SER A 74 -5.77 -6.95 -1.34
N ALA A 75 -5.36 -8.22 -1.23
CA ALA A 75 -6.14 -9.35 -1.74
C ALA A 75 -7.54 -9.46 -1.12
N PHE A 76 -7.66 -9.24 0.20
CA PHE A 76 -8.96 -9.26 0.88
C PHE A 76 -9.86 -8.10 0.44
N LEU A 77 -9.32 -6.89 0.29
CA LEU A 77 -10.09 -5.73 -0.18
C LEU A 77 -10.51 -5.89 -1.64
N MET A 78 -9.63 -6.39 -2.50
CA MET A 78 -9.96 -6.68 -3.89
C MET A 78 -11.09 -7.70 -4.00
N ALA A 79 -11.02 -8.79 -3.22
CA ALA A 79 -12.08 -9.79 -3.16
C ALA A 79 -13.41 -9.22 -2.63
N ASP A 80 -13.39 -8.43 -1.56
CA ASP A 80 -14.58 -7.81 -0.98
C ASP A 80 -15.26 -6.82 -1.95
N PHE A 81 -14.47 -6.09 -2.73
CA PHE A 81 -14.97 -5.18 -3.76
C PHE A 81 -15.27 -5.86 -5.11
N GLY A 82 -15.05 -7.16 -5.24
CA GLY A 82 -15.31 -7.91 -6.47
C GLY A 82 -14.39 -7.54 -7.64
N ILE A 83 -13.17 -7.10 -7.35
CA ILE A 83 -12.15 -6.78 -8.35
C ILE A 83 -11.20 -7.99 -8.47
N VAL A 84 -11.10 -8.54 -9.68
CA VAL A 84 -10.30 -9.75 -10.00
C VAL A 84 -9.36 -9.52 -11.17
#